data_AF-A0A523A8S6-F1
#
_entry.id   AF-A0A523A8S6-F1
#
_cell.length_a   1.000
_cell.length_b   1.000
_cell.length_c   1.000
_cell.angle_alpha   90.00
_cell.angle_beta   90.00
_cell.angle_gamma   90.00
#
_symmetry.space_group_name_H-M   'P 1'
#
loop_
_entity.id
_entity.type
_entity.pdbx_description
1 polymer ?
#
loop_
_entity_poly.entity_id
_entity_poly.type
_entity_poly.pdbx_seq_one_letter_code
_entity_poly.pdbx_strand_id
1 'polypeptide(L)'
;PVEHQKERQFFFESFDVDHPLRESALIDRFHGFIKGWELPKVKEGMKASGYALNVEYFTEILHALRKEPLYRAIVDELLEYPKESYVRDIEAIKRLCTALMKLLFPHVSSKNDLNLEEFEKYCLDLALEMRGTIKAQLNMMDKEYSPYLPEVKIKEI
;
A
#
# COMPACT_ATOMS: atom_id res chain seq x y z
N PRO A 1 -11.75 23.78 9.33
CA PRO A 1 -11.38 24.25 7.97
C PRO A 1 -9.85 24.27 7.71
N VAL A 2 -9.07 23.32 8.25
CA VAL A 2 -7.59 23.32 8.13
C VAL A 2 -7.01 21.99 7.60
N GLU A 3 -7.82 20.96 7.38
CA GLU A 3 -7.30 19.62 7.02
C GLU A 3 -7.14 19.36 5.51
N HIS A 4 -7.90 20.03 4.63
CA HIS A 4 -7.99 19.67 3.21
C HIS A 4 -6.90 20.29 2.32
N GLN A 5 -6.02 21.12 2.86
CA GLN A 5 -5.00 21.83 2.07
C GLN A 5 -3.72 21.00 1.82
N LYS A 6 -3.53 19.87 2.52
CA LYS A 6 -2.30 19.07 2.45
C LYS A 6 -2.24 18.05 1.31
N GLU A 7 -3.39 17.58 0.81
CA GLU A 7 -3.40 16.56 -0.26
C GLU A 7 -2.84 17.09 -1.60
N ARG A 8 -2.82 18.42 -1.79
CA ARG A 8 -2.26 19.05 -2.99
C ARG A 8 -0.85 19.61 -2.80
N GLN A 9 -0.23 19.40 -1.65
CA GLN A 9 1.12 19.85 -1.42
C GLN A 9 2.11 18.80 -1.92
N PHE A 10 3.17 19.26 -2.59
CA PHE A 10 4.28 18.38 -2.95
C PHE A 10 5.02 17.97 -1.67
N PHE A 11 5.02 16.68 -1.34
CA PHE A 11 5.51 16.19 -0.05
C PHE A 11 7.00 16.47 0.16
N PHE A 12 7.76 16.50 -0.94
CA PHE A 12 9.21 16.65 -0.91
C PHE A 12 9.69 18.09 -1.16
N GLU A 13 8.78 19.07 -1.13
CA GLU A 13 9.11 20.49 -1.34
C GLU A 13 10.07 21.04 -0.27
N SER A 14 9.98 20.51 0.95
CA SER A 14 10.81 20.92 2.08
C SER A 14 12.26 20.43 2.01
N PHE A 15 12.58 19.52 1.08
CA PHE A 15 13.95 19.03 0.87
C PHE A 15 14.72 19.94 -0.09
N ASP A 16 16.04 19.99 0.09
CA ASP A 16 16.95 20.69 -0.82
C ASP A 16 16.75 20.25 -2.28
N VAL A 17 17.03 21.16 -3.22
CA VAL A 17 16.82 20.93 -4.66
C VAL A 17 17.55 19.70 -5.20
N ASP A 18 18.74 19.40 -4.65
CA ASP A 18 19.58 18.28 -5.05
C ASP A 18 19.26 16.98 -4.29
N HIS A 19 18.22 16.98 -3.45
CA HIS A 19 17.87 15.83 -2.66
C HIS A 19 17.27 14.72 -3.55
N PRO A 20 17.70 13.45 -3.44
CA PRO A 20 17.21 12.37 -4.31
C PRO A 20 15.69 12.16 -4.29
N LEU A 21 15.02 12.50 -3.19
CA LEU A 21 13.55 12.45 -3.08
C LEU A 21 12.83 13.50 -3.95
N ARG A 22 13.55 14.41 -4.59
CA ARG A 22 13.02 15.32 -5.62
C ARG A 22 13.19 14.76 -7.03
N GLU A 23 13.76 13.58 -7.20
CA GLU A 23 13.84 12.88 -8.48
C GLU A 23 12.60 12.01 -8.70
N SER A 24 11.87 12.25 -9.80
CA SER A 24 10.68 11.47 -10.19
C SER A 24 11.01 9.99 -10.37
N ALA A 25 12.21 9.68 -10.90
CA ALA A 25 12.70 8.32 -11.07
C ALA A 25 12.85 7.54 -9.76
N LEU A 26 13.19 8.21 -8.65
CA LEU A 26 13.23 7.58 -7.33
C LEU A 26 11.81 7.39 -6.79
N ILE A 27 10.97 8.43 -6.90
CA ILE A 27 9.61 8.38 -6.36
C ILE A 27 8.79 7.25 -6.99
N ASP A 28 8.95 7.01 -8.29
CA ASP A 28 8.21 5.96 -8.99
C ASP A 28 8.55 4.53 -8.51
N ARG A 29 9.72 4.34 -7.87
CA ARG A 29 10.12 3.05 -7.29
C ARG A 29 9.45 2.74 -5.95
N PHE A 30 8.83 3.71 -5.28
CA PHE A 30 8.05 3.43 -4.08
C PHE A 30 6.72 2.80 -4.45
N HIS A 31 6.37 1.69 -3.80
CA HIS A 31 5.09 1.04 -4.07
C HIS A 31 3.91 1.85 -3.51
N GLY A 32 4.08 2.50 -2.37
CA GLY A 32 3.05 3.33 -1.74
C GLY A 32 3.55 4.06 -0.50
N PHE A 33 2.80 5.08 -0.07
CA PHE A 33 3.06 5.82 1.17
C PHE A 33 1.93 5.65 2.17
N ILE A 34 2.29 5.54 3.44
CA ILE A 34 1.34 5.66 4.54
C ILE A 34 1.32 7.13 4.94
N LYS A 35 0.15 7.77 4.84
CA LYS A 35 -0.06 9.18 5.16
C LYS A 35 -0.06 9.37 6.67
N GLY A 36 1.12 9.55 7.25
CA GLY A 36 1.29 9.65 8.71
C GLY A 36 0.50 10.79 9.37
N TRP A 37 0.06 11.81 8.63
CA TRP A 37 -0.78 12.89 9.14
C TRP A 37 -2.27 12.53 9.27
N GLU A 38 -2.75 11.49 8.60
CA GLU A 38 -4.11 10.97 8.77
C GLU A 38 -4.21 10.02 9.96
N LEU A 39 -3.07 9.48 10.40
CA LEU A 39 -3.03 8.57 11.54
C LEU A 39 -3.30 9.34 12.85
N PRO A 40 -4.17 8.80 13.74
CA PRO A 40 -4.43 9.43 15.01
C PRO A 40 -3.15 9.45 15.86
N LYS A 41 -2.90 10.59 16.51
CA LYS A 41 -1.81 10.68 17.49
C LYS A 41 -2.10 9.72 18.64
N VAL A 42 -1.12 8.88 18.99
CA VAL A 42 -1.21 7.95 20.12
C VAL A 42 -1.39 8.75 21.41
N LYS A 43 -2.49 8.50 22.13
CA LYS A 43 -2.80 9.13 23.43
C LYS A 43 -2.57 8.13 24.56
N GLU A 44 -2.40 8.64 25.78
CA GLU A 44 -2.19 7.81 26.97
C GLU A 44 -3.27 6.72 27.15
N GLY A 45 -4.54 7.05 26.87
CA GLY A 45 -5.66 6.10 26.93
C GLY A 45 -5.69 5.04 25.82
N MET A 46 -4.77 5.10 24.85
CA MET A 46 -4.61 4.07 23.82
C MET A 46 -3.60 2.99 24.23
N LYS A 47 -2.93 3.15 25.38
CA LYS A 47 -2.06 2.11 25.93
C LYS A 47 -2.91 0.91 26.33
N ALA A 48 -2.65 -0.23 25.70
CA ALA A 48 -3.25 -1.49 26.11
C ALA A 48 -2.65 -1.96 27.44
N SER A 49 -3.49 -2.29 28.41
CA SER A 49 -3.07 -2.95 29.65
C SER A 49 -3.51 -4.42 29.61
N GLY A 50 -2.56 -5.36 29.54
CA GLY A 50 -2.88 -6.78 29.50
C GLY A 50 -1.72 -7.64 29.00
N TYR A 51 -2.00 -8.92 28.77
CA TYR A 51 -1.07 -9.83 28.12
C TYR A 51 -0.86 -9.41 26.67
N ALA A 52 0.39 -9.29 26.27
CA ALA A 52 0.79 -8.97 24.91
C ALA A 52 1.64 -10.10 24.33
N LEU A 53 1.66 -10.19 23.00
CA LEU A 53 2.59 -11.07 22.30
C LEU A 53 4.01 -10.51 22.42
N ASN A 54 4.98 -11.38 22.66
CA ASN A 54 6.38 -10.99 22.61
C ASN A 54 6.73 -10.49 21.20
N VAL A 55 7.31 -9.29 21.11
CA VAL A 55 7.68 -8.64 19.84
C VAL A 55 8.71 -9.44 19.06
N GLU A 56 9.65 -10.10 19.72
CA GLU A 56 10.65 -10.97 19.07
C GLU A 56 9.96 -12.14 18.36
N TYR A 57 9.01 -12.78 19.06
CA TYR A 57 8.24 -13.88 18.50
C TYR A 57 7.37 -13.43 17.31
N PHE A 58 6.70 -12.28 17.44
CA PHE A 58 5.93 -11.70 16.35
C PHE A 58 6.81 -11.37 15.13
N THR A 59 8.02 -10.85 15.38
CA THR A 59 8.97 -10.51 14.31
C THR A 59 9.43 -11.76 13.56
N GLU A 60 9.66 -12.88 14.24
CA GLU A 60 9.97 -14.16 13.60
C GLU A 60 8.82 -14.66 12.72
N ILE A 61 7.57 -14.54 13.18
CA ILE A 61 6.39 -14.86 12.35
C ILE A 61 6.36 -13.99 11.09
N LEU A 62 6.54 -12.68 11.21
CA LEU A 62 6.56 -11.78 10.06
C LEU A 62 7.72 -12.09 9.11
N HIS A 63 8.88 -12.49 9.64
CA HIS A 63 10.03 -12.90 8.85
C HIS A 63 9.75 -14.17 8.05
N ALA A 64 9.09 -15.16 8.67
CA ALA A 64 8.64 -16.37 7.99
C ALA A 64 7.60 -16.06 6.91
N LEU A 65 6.55 -15.31 7.26
CA LEU A 65 5.50 -14.89 6.32
C LEU A 65 6.06 -14.08 5.14
N ARG A 66 7.11 -13.28 5.34
CA ARG A 66 7.76 -12.54 4.25
C ARG A 66 8.22 -13.45 3.12
N LYS A 67 8.71 -14.66 3.45
CA LYS A 67 9.22 -15.65 2.48
C LYS A 67 8.12 -16.51 1.86
N GLU A 68 6.90 -16.49 2.40
CA GLU A 68 5.81 -17.33 1.91
C GLU A 68 5.30 -16.85 0.53
N PRO A 69 5.44 -17.68 -0.54
CA PRO A 69 4.99 -17.33 -1.89
C PRO A 69 3.47 -17.44 -2.09
N LEU A 70 2.77 -18.23 -1.27
CA LEU A 70 1.33 -18.50 -1.43
C LEU A 70 0.48 -17.22 -1.54
N TYR A 71 0.74 -16.25 -0.66
CA TYR A 71 0.01 -14.97 -0.66
C TYR A 71 0.12 -14.24 -1.99
N ARG A 72 1.29 -14.31 -2.65
CA ARG A 72 1.50 -13.66 -3.94
C ARG A 72 0.68 -14.36 -5.03
N ALA A 73 0.68 -15.69 -5.04
CA ALA A 73 -0.10 -16.47 -5.98
C ALA A 73 -1.61 -16.16 -5.86
N ILE A 74 -2.13 -16.11 -4.63
CA ILE A 74 -3.54 -15.76 -4.37
C ILE A 74 -3.87 -14.36 -4.91
N VAL A 75 -3.02 -13.35 -4.64
CA VAL A 75 -3.24 -11.99 -5.17
C VAL A 75 -3.19 -11.94 -6.69
N ASP A 76 -2.25 -12.66 -7.31
CA ASP A 76 -2.15 -12.75 -8.77
C ASP A 76 -3.38 -13.42 -9.40
N GLU A 77 -3.97 -14.40 -8.72
CA GLU A 77 -5.21 -15.05 -9.13
C GLU A 77 -6.43 -14.15 -8.93
N LEU A 78 -6.48 -13.33 -7.87
CA LEU A 78 -7.63 -12.48 -7.53
C LEU A 78 -7.76 -11.23 -8.40
N LEU A 79 -6.65 -10.60 -8.77
CA LEU A 79 -6.69 -9.29 -9.43
C LEU A 79 -6.85 -9.40 -10.96
N GLU A 80 -7.67 -8.51 -11.51
CA GLU A 80 -7.83 -8.26 -12.92
C GLU A 80 -7.50 -6.80 -13.24
N TYR A 81 -6.85 -6.57 -14.39
CA TYR A 81 -6.43 -5.24 -14.83
C TYR A 81 -6.23 -5.23 -16.36
N PRO A 82 -6.33 -4.06 -17.02
CA PRO A 82 -6.10 -3.91 -18.45
C PRO A 82 -4.69 -4.36 -18.87
N LYS A 83 -4.55 -4.98 -20.04
CA LYS A 83 -3.25 -5.46 -20.56
C LYS A 83 -2.24 -4.33 -20.81
N GLU A 84 -2.71 -3.12 -21.10
CA GLU A 84 -1.87 -1.94 -21.36
C GLU A 84 -1.53 -1.17 -20.07
N SER A 85 -1.79 -1.75 -18.89
CA SER A 85 -1.45 -1.13 -17.61
C SER A 85 0.06 -1.00 -17.42
N TYR A 86 0.49 0.10 -16.82
CA TYR A 86 1.89 0.30 -16.49
C TYR A 86 2.36 -0.78 -15.51
N VAL A 87 3.34 -1.60 -15.92
CA VAL A 87 3.79 -2.79 -15.18
C VAL A 87 4.21 -2.45 -13.74
N ARG A 88 4.80 -1.27 -13.52
CA ARG A 88 5.23 -0.82 -12.20
C ARG A 88 4.06 -0.50 -11.27
N ASP A 89 2.98 0.09 -11.80
CA ASP A 89 1.77 0.36 -11.02
C ASP A 89 1.13 -0.96 -10.57
N ILE A 90 1.00 -1.91 -11.51
CA ILE A 90 0.45 -3.24 -11.21
C ILE A 90 1.31 -4.00 -10.21
N GLU A 91 2.63 -3.99 -10.38
CA GLU A 91 3.55 -4.66 -9.45
C GLU A 91 3.51 -4.04 -8.06
N ALA A 92 3.44 -2.70 -7.98
CA ALA A 92 3.29 -1.99 -6.71
C ALA A 92 2.00 -2.37 -5.99
N ILE A 93 0.87 -2.35 -6.70
CA ILE A 93 -0.44 -2.73 -6.13
C ILE A 93 -0.41 -4.19 -5.65
N LYS A 94 0.07 -5.12 -6.48
CA LYS A 94 0.18 -6.55 -6.11
C LYS A 94 1.06 -6.76 -4.88
N ARG A 95 2.20 -6.06 -4.78
CA ARG A 95 3.09 -6.14 -3.61
C ARG A 95 2.46 -5.56 -2.36
N LEU A 96 1.74 -4.45 -2.47
CA LEU A 96 0.99 -3.87 -1.36
C LEU A 96 -0.12 -4.81 -0.89
N CYS A 97 -0.95 -5.33 -1.79
CA CYS A 97 -1.99 -6.31 -1.44
C CYS A 97 -1.39 -7.56 -0.79
N THR A 98 -0.28 -8.08 -1.32
CA THR A 98 0.41 -9.24 -0.74
C THR A 98 0.92 -8.94 0.68
N ALA A 99 1.50 -7.76 0.91
CA ALA A 99 1.99 -7.37 2.22
C ALA A 99 0.84 -7.18 3.22
N LEU A 100 -0.23 -6.48 2.83
CA LEU A 100 -1.41 -6.26 3.65
C LEU A 100 -2.11 -7.58 3.99
N MET A 101 -2.21 -8.50 3.03
CA MET A 101 -2.79 -9.81 3.27
C MET A 101 -2.00 -10.64 4.28
N LYS A 102 -0.66 -10.58 4.24
CA LYS A 102 0.20 -11.23 5.25
C LYS A 102 0.01 -10.64 6.65
N LEU A 103 -0.27 -9.33 6.75
CA LEU A 103 -0.43 -8.64 8.03
C LEU A 103 -1.83 -8.84 8.63
N LEU A 104 -2.87 -8.77 7.80
CA LEU A 104 -4.27 -8.75 8.24
C LEU A 104 -4.93 -10.13 8.19
N PHE A 105 -4.51 -10.98 7.24
CA PHE A 105 -5.09 -12.30 7.00
C PHE A 105 -4.04 -13.42 7.03
N PRO A 106 -3.24 -13.55 8.12
CA PRO A 106 -2.15 -14.53 8.19
C PRO A 106 -2.62 -16.01 8.23
N HIS A 107 -3.93 -16.24 8.34
CA HIS A 107 -4.56 -17.56 8.39
C HIS A 107 -4.95 -18.09 7.01
N VAL A 108 -4.96 -17.24 5.98
CA VAL A 108 -5.41 -17.59 4.63
C VAL A 108 -4.42 -18.57 4.01
N SER A 109 -4.92 -19.76 3.68
CA SER A 109 -4.15 -20.84 3.04
C SER A 109 -4.61 -21.12 1.61
N SER A 110 -5.79 -20.60 1.24
CA SER A 110 -6.35 -20.68 -0.10
C SER A 110 -7.28 -19.50 -0.37
N LYS A 111 -7.61 -19.27 -1.65
CA LYS A 111 -8.59 -18.25 -2.05
C LYS A 111 -9.96 -18.41 -1.36
N ASN A 112 -10.34 -19.64 -0.99
CA ASN A 112 -11.63 -19.93 -0.38
C ASN A 112 -11.71 -19.52 1.09
N ASP A 113 -10.57 -19.33 1.75
CA ASP A 113 -10.51 -18.88 3.15
C ASP A 113 -10.69 -17.36 3.26
N LEU A 114 -10.68 -16.65 2.12
CA LEU A 114 -10.66 -15.21 2.05
C LEU A 114 -12.06 -14.67 1.74
N ASN A 115 -12.55 -13.77 2.59
CA ASN A 115 -13.70 -12.94 2.23
C ASN A 115 -13.27 -11.87 1.21
N LEU A 116 -13.86 -11.90 0.01
CA LEU A 116 -13.51 -10.99 -1.07
C LEU A 116 -13.80 -9.53 -0.73
N GLU A 117 -14.88 -9.24 -0.01
CA GLU A 117 -15.23 -7.88 0.40
C GLU A 117 -14.21 -7.31 1.40
N GLU A 118 -13.73 -8.15 2.32
CA GLU A 118 -12.70 -7.76 3.27
C GLU A 118 -11.35 -7.56 2.56
N PHE A 119 -11.01 -8.41 1.60
CA PHE A 119 -9.82 -8.23 0.78
C PHE A 119 -9.88 -6.94 -0.05
N GLU A 120 -11.03 -6.65 -0.66
CA GLU A 120 -11.22 -5.41 -1.42
C GLU A 120 -10.95 -4.20 -0.53
N LYS A 121 -11.67 -4.13 0.60
CA LYS A 121 -11.62 -3.00 1.51
C LYS A 121 -10.27 -2.81 2.19
N TYR A 122 -9.68 -3.89 2.71
CA TYR A 122 -8.50 -3.80 3.57
C TYR A 122 -7.18 -4.00 2.83
N CYS A 123 -7.19 -4.59 1.63
CA CYS A 123 -5.99 -4.79 0.82
C CYS A 123 -6.02 -3.96 -0.46
N LEU A 124 -7.02 -4.14 -1.33
CA LEU A 124 -7.02 -3.55 -2.66
C LEU A 124 -7.22 -2.03 -2.62
N ASP A 125 -8.27 -1.55 -1.95
CA ASP A 125 -8.60 -0.13 -1.85
C ASP A 125 -7.45 0.64 -1.21
N LEU A 126 -6.89 0.11 -0.12
CA LEU A 126 -5.74 0.71 0.54
C LEU A 126 -4.49 0.72 -0.36
N ALA A 127 -4.24 -0.36 -1.10
CA ALA A 127 -3.13 -0.41 -2.05
C ALA A 127 -3.29 0.60 -3.19
N LEU A 128 -4.51 0.77 -3.71
CA LEU A 128 -4.84 1.75 -4.73
C LEU A 128 -4.68 3.18 -4.21
N GLU A 129 -5.13 3.48 -2.99
CA GLU A 129 -4.95 4.79 -2.37
C GLU A 129 -3.46 5.13 -2.19
N MET A 130 -2.69 4.18 -1.66
CA MET A 130 -1.26 4.36 -1.41
C MET A 130 -0.48 4.57 -2.72
N ARG A 131 -0.77 3.80 -3.78
CA ARG A 131 -0.11 3.96 -5.10
C ARG A 131 -0.64 5.18 -5.85
N GLY A 132 -1.91 5.52 -5.69
CA GLY A 132 -2.53 6.71 -6.28
C GLY A 132 -1.87 7.99 -5.76
N THR A 133 -1.53 8.00 -4.46
CA THR A 133 -0.75 9.07 -3.84
C THR A 133 0.61 9.25 -4.53
N ILE A 134 1.33 8.16 -4.83
CA ILE A 134 2.60 8.21 -5.59
C ILE A 134 2.38 8.84 -6.96
N LYS A 135 1.35 8.40 -7.69
CA LYS A 135 1.06 8.89 -9.05
C LYS A 135 0.68 10.37 -9.08
N ALA A 136 -0.06 10.82 -8.08
CA ALA A 136 -0.37 12.24 -7.90
C ALA A 136 0.92 13.05 -7.67
N GLN A 137 1.83 12.59 -6.80
CA GLN A 137 3.10 13.26 -6.54
C GLN A 137 4.01 13.26 -7.78
N LEU A 138 4.08 12.15 -8.52
CA LEU A 138 4.81 12.07 -9.79
C LEU A 138 4.28 13.08 -10.81
N ASN A 139 2.97 13.17 -11.00
CA ASN A 139 2.37 14.16 -11.91
C ASN A 139 2.64 15.62 -11.48
N MET A 140 2.74 15.88 -10.18
CA MET A 140 3.11 17.20 -9.67
C MET A 140 4.57 17.53 -9.99
N MET A 141 5.47 16.55 -9.90
CA MET A 141 6.90 16.70 -10.23
C MET A 141 7.14 16.80 -11.73
N ASP A 142 6.45 15.97 -12.50
CA ASP A 142 6.66 15.80 -13.93
C ASP A 142 5.32 15.48 -14.63
N LYS A 143 4.93 16.35 -15.56
CA LYS A 143 3.63 16.28 -16.25
C LYS A 143 3.52 15.14 -17.25
N GLU A 144 4.63 14.46 -17.57
CA GLU A 144 4.61 13.26 -18.42
C GLU A 144 3.89 12.08 -17.75
N TYR A 145 3.88 12.04 -16.41
CA TYR A 145 3.21 10.97 -15.67
C TYR A 145 1.71 11.20 -15.60
N SER A 146 0.91 10.23 -16.06
CA SER A 146 -0.53 10.24 -15.81
C SER A 146 -0.82 10.19 -14.30
N PRO A 147 -1.75 11.02 -13.78
CA PRO A 147 -2.15 11.01 -12.38
C PRO A 147 -3.09 9.84 -12.04
N TYR A 148 -3.63 9.16 -13.05
CA TYR A 148 -4.61 8.09 -12.86
C TYR A 148 -3.95 6.72 -12.75
N LEU A 149 -4.55 5.86 -11.92
CA LEU A 149 -4.22 4.44 -11.85
C LEU A 149 -5.00 3.64 -12.88
N PRO A 150 -4.49 2.48 -13.30
CA PRO A 150 -5.28 1.53 -14.08
C PRO A 150 -6.50 1.06 -13.29
N GLU A 151 -7.57 0.69 -13.99
CA GLU A 151 -8.73 0.04 -13.37
C GLU A 151 -8.35 -1.38 -12.92
N VAL A 152 -8.00 -1.52 -11.64
CA VAL A 152 -7.75 -2.83 -11.02
C VAL A 152 -8.99 -3.25 -10.26
N LYS A 153 -9.49 -4.46 -10.53
CA LYS A 153 -10.69 -5.03 -9.90
C LYS A 153 -10.42 -6.45 -9.42
N ILE A 154 -11.27 -6.95 -8.54
CA ILE A 154 -11.29 -8.37 -8.19
C ILE A 154 -12.02 -9.11 -9.29
N LYS A 155 -11.49 -10.26 -9.73
CA LYS A 155 -12.16 -11.15 -10.69
C LYS A 155 -13.49 -11.62 -10.09
N GLU A 156 -14.58 -11.37 -10.81
CA GLU A 156 -15.87 -12.00 -10.53
C GLU A 156 -15.70 -13.53 -10.63
N ILE A 157 -16.14 -14.25 -9.60
CA ILE A 157 -16.08 -15.72 -9.50
C ILE A 157 -17.42 -16.30 -9.92
#